data_AF-A0A1E4TFF8-F1
#
_entry.id   AF-A0A1E4TFF8-F1
#
_cell.length_a   1.000
_cell.length_b   1.000
_cell.length_c   1.000
_cell.angle_alpha   90.00
_cell.angle_beta   90.00
_cell.angle_gamma   90.00
#
_symmetry.space_group_name_H-M   'P 1'
#
loop_
_entity.id
_entity.type
_entity.pdbx_description
1 polymer ?
#
loop_
_entity_poly.entity_id
_entity_poly.type
_entity_poly.pdbx_seq_one_letter_code
_entity_poly.pdbx_strand_id
1 'polypeptide(L)' 'MTTRAKPKDIFCDVCDVSFTRPYDLHRHLASHANQPQFTCYVCLRGFARKDSMNRHIRAMHS' A
#
# COMPACT_ATOMS: atom_id res chain seq x y z
N MET A 1 18.07 -0.11 14.27
CA MET A 1 16.73 0.50 14.36
C MET A 1 15.71 -0.61 14.46
N THR A 2 15.57 -1.18 15.66
CA THR A 2 14.67 -2.29 15.97
C THR A 2 13.35 -1.70 16.46
N THR A 3 12.34 -1.66 15.59
CA THR A 3 10.97 -1.33 15.98
C THR A 3 10.56 -2.38 17.01
N ARG A 4 10.43 -1.99 18.27
CA ARG A 4 10.08 -2.89 19.38
C ARG A 4 8.67 -3.43 19.12
N ALA A 5 8.58 -4.63 18.55
CA ALA A 5 7.34 -5.35 18.32
C ALA A 5 6.51 -5.35 19.60
N LYS A 6 5.29 -4.83 19.51
CA LYS A 6 4.34 -4.92 20.61
C LYS A 6 3.64 -6.28 20.52
N PRO A 7 3.23 -6.89 21.65
CA PRO A 7 2.54 -8.19 21.66
C PRO A 7 1.21 -8.24 20.88
N LYS A 8 0.73 -7.11 20.35
CA LYS A 8 -0.51 -6.98 19.56
C LYS A 8 -0.25 -6.65 18.09
N ASP A 9 1.01 -6.57 17.69
CA ASP A 9 1.34 -6.29 16.30
C ASP A 9 0.99 -7.51 15.44
N ILE A 10 0.53 -7.22 14.22
CA ILE A 10 0.13 -8.19 13.21
C ILE A 10 1.21 -8.15 12.14
N PHE A 11 1.79 -9.30 11.85
CA PHE A 11 2.90 -9.43 10.91
C PHE A 11 2.39 -9.73 9.50
N CYS A 12 3.16 -9.32 8.50
CA CYS A 12 2.93 -9.75 7.13
C CYS A 12 3.48 -11.17 6.93
N ASP A 13 2.71 -12.06 6.30
CA ASP A 13 3.17 -13.43 6.04
C ASP A 13 4.17 -13.52 4.87
N VAL A 14 4.34 -12.42 4.13
CA VAL A 14 5.23 -12.33 2.96
C VAL A 14 6.56 -11.64 3.32
N CYS A 15 6.60 -10.82 4.38
CA CYS A 15 7.81 -10.14 4.85
C CYS A 15 7.73 -9.79 6.34
N ASP A 16 8.87 -9.51 6.99
CA ASP A 16 8.93 -9.26 8.44
C ASP A 16 8.44 -7.87 8.90
N VAL A 17 7.54 -7.23 8.14
CA VAL A 17 6.95 -5.94 8.51
C VAL A 17 5.74 -6.18 9.43
N SER A 18 5.69 -5.42 10.54
CA SER A 18 4.60 -5.49 11.51
C SER A 18 3.71 -4.25 11.48
N PHE A 19 2.44 -4.43 11.84
CA PHE A 19 1.41 -3.40 11.84
C PHE A 19 0.57 -3.48 13.12
N THR A 20 0.17 -2.33 13.66
CA THR A 20 -0.69 -2.28 14.85
C THR A 20 -2.18 -2.47 14.55
N ARG A 21 -2.58 -2.41 13.27
CA ARG A 21 -3.98 -2.48 12.83
C ARG A 21 -4.14 -3.43 11.63
N PRO A 22 -5.19 -4.26 11.59
CA PRO A 22 -5.44 -5.18 10.46
C PRO A 22 -5.60 -4.46 9.12
N TYR A 23 -6.26 -3.30 9.12
CA TYR A 23 -6.44 -2.49 7.91
C TYR A 23 -5.12 -2.04 7.29
N ASP A 24 -4.12 -1.69 8.13
CA ASP A 24 -2.82 -1.25 7.63
C ASP A 24 -2.03 -2.42 7.02
N LEU A 25 -2.11 -3.61 7.63
CA LEU A 25 -1.56 -4.84 7.06
C LEU A 25 -2.22 -5.19 5.72
N HIS A 26 -3.56 -5.19 5.66
CA HIS A 26 -4.28 -5.51 4.42
C HIS A 26 -3.90 -4.57 3.27
N ARG A 27 -3.76 -3.28 3.57
CA ARG A 27 -3.30 -2.28 2.60
C ARG A 27 -1.84 -2.49 2.19
N HIS A 28 -1.00 -2.97 3.08
CA HIS A 28 0.38 -3.33 2.77
C HIS A 28 0.46 -4.57 1.87
N LEU A 29 -0.42 -5.56 2.03
CA LEU A 29 -0.47 -6.74 1.15
C LEU A 29 -0.67 -6.36 -0.33
N ALA A 30 -1.35 -5.25 -0.62
CA ALA A 30 -1.46 -4.72 -1.98
C ALA A 30 -0.11 -4.33 -2.61
N SER A 31 0.93 -4.06 -1.81
CA SER A 31 2.29 -3.82 -2.31
C SER A 31 3.04 -5.10 -2.71
N HIS A 32 2.61 -6.26 -2.20
CA HIS A 32 3.12 -7.56 -2.64
C HIS A 32 2.44 -8.05 -3.92
N ALA A 33 1.31 -7.47 -4.29
CA ALA A 33 0.70 -7.73 -5.59
C ALA A 33 1.60 -7.10 -6.69
N ASN A 34 2.31 -7.94 -7.45
CA ASN A 34 3.18 -7.55 -8.57
C ASN A 34 2.43 -6.92 -9.77
N GLN A 35 1.14 -6.61 -9.62
CA GLN A 35 0.31 -5.99 -10.63
C GLN A 35 -0.34 -4.73 -10.05
N PRO A 36 -0.20 -3.57 -10.71
CA PRO A 36 -0.91 -2.38 -10.30
C PRO A 36 -2.42 -2.61 -10.42
N GLN A 37 -3.11 -2.54 -9.28
CA GLN A 37 -4.57 -2.73 -9.22
C GLN A 37 -5.35 -1.52 -9.75
N PHE A 38 -4.71 -0.35 -9.82
CA PHE A 38 -5.34 0.89 -10.23
C PHE A 38 -4.50 1.57 -11.30
N THR A 39 -5.13 1.93 -12.42
CA THR A 39 -4.45 2.55 -13.56
C THR A 39 -5.02 3.94 -13.79
N CYS A 40 -4.14 4.93 -13.92
CA CYS A 40 -4.54 6.28 -14.30
C CYS A 40 -5.14 6.25 -15.71
N TYR A 41 -6.38 6.72 -15.88
CA TYR A 41 -7.04 6.73 -17.19
C TYR A 41 -6.47 7.77 -18.16
N VAL A 42 -5.68 8.73 -17.67
CA VAL A 42 -5.08 9.80 -18.50
C VAL A 42 -3.74 9.36 -19.08
N CYS A 43 -2.83 8.83 -18.25
CA CYS A 43 -1.46 8.49 -18.67
C CYS A 43 -1.12 7.00 -18.56
N LEU A 44 -2.10 6.15 -18.23
CA LEU A 44 -1.97 4.69 -18.08
C LEU A 44 -0.95 4.21 -17.05
N ARG A 45 -0.47 5.11 -16.16
CA ARG A 45 0.42 4.75 -15.07
C ARG A 45 -0.30 3.88 -14.04
N GLY A 46 0.33 2.77 -13.68
CA GLY A 46 -0.16 1.83 -12.67
C GLY A 46 0.19 2.23 -11.23
N PHE A 47 -0.72 1.95 -10.30
CA PHE A 47 -0.61 2.20 -8.88
C PHE A 47 -1.09 0.98 -8.09
N ALA A 48 -0.41 0.68 -6.99
CA ALA A 48 -0.84 -0.36 -6.05
C ALA A 48 -2.08 0.05 -5.22
N ARG A 49 -2.40 1.36 -5.15
CA ARG A 49 -3.49 1.88 -4.31
C ARG A 49 -4.29 2.98 -5.00
N LYS A 50 -5.61 2.99 -4.78
CA LYS A 50 -6.56 3.97 -5.33
C LYS A 50 -6.28 5.40 -4.87
N ASP A 51 -5.97 5.60 -3.59
CA ASP A 51 -5.68 6.93 -3.05
C ASP A 51 -4.41 7.54 -3.65
N SER A 52 -3.40 6.70 -3.92
CA SER A 52 -2.18 7.10 -4.60
C SER A 52 -2.45 7.54 -6.05
N MET A 53 -3.26 6.79 -6.80
CA MET A 53 -3.72 7.17 -8.14
C MET A 53 -4.53 8.48 -8.12
N ASN A 54 -5.49 8.61 -7.19
CA ASN A 54 -6.31 9.82 -7.05
C ASN A 54 -5.48 11.06 -6.70
N ARG A 55 -4.44 10.91 -5.88
CA ARG A 55 -3.50 12.00 -5.60
C ARG A 55 -2.68 12.35 -6.83
N HIS A 56 -2.21 11.36 -7.58
CA HIS A 56 -1.51 11.58 -8.84
C HIS A 56 -2.36 12.36 -9.84
N ILE A 57 -3.61 11.95 -10.07
CA ILE A 57 -4.53 12.68 -10.97
C ILE A 57 -4.70 14.12 -10.49
N ARG A 58 -4.98 14.35 -9.20
CA ARG A 58 -5.14 15.69 -8.63
C ARG A 58 -3.90 16.57 -8.61
N ALA A 59 -2.71 16.02 -8.83
CA ALA A 59 -1.46 16.78 -8.82
C ALA A 59 -0.85 16.95 -10.22
N MET A 60 -1.19 16.07 -11.17
CA MET A 60 -0.54 15.98 -12.48
C MET A 60 -1.52 16.16 -13.65
N HIS A 61 -2.83 15.98 -13.42
CA HIS A 61 -3.88 15.96 -14.46
C HIS A 61 -5.13 16.74 -14.02
N SER A 62 -4.99 17.60 -13.00
CA SER A 62 -6.01 18.54 -12.53
C SER A 62 -6.05 19.81 -13.36
#